data_AF-A0A1K1SF73-F1
#
_entry.id   AF-A0A1K1SF73-F1
#
_cell.length_a   1.000
_cell.length_b   1.000
_cell.length_c   1.000
_cell.angle_alpha   90.00
_cell.angle_beta   90.00
_cell.angle_gamma   90.00
#
_symmetry.space_group_name_H-M   'P 1'
#
loop_
_entity.id
_entity.type
_entity.pdbx_description
1 polymer ?
#
loop_
_entity_poly.entity_id
_entity_poly.type
_entity_poly.pdbx_seq_one_letter_code
_entity_poly.pdbx_strand_id
1 'polypeptide(L)'
;MRKEKKPHVILKIFNRNGGEGEFTKIITEENQSSYTAQLKGLPEEEKGLIIYKKDENNWFLITKSRVRFASEGIGYELFLEDVDSVGYCRESFEAYSTKFRLSDKNGHDYIVHFDKKDDFITMTQTIYFWNQR
;
A
#
# COMPACT_ATOMS: atom_id res chain seq x y z
N MET A 1 -20.65 6.13 4.50
CA MET A 1 -19.38 6.47 3.82
C MET A 1 -18.22 6.21 4.78
N ARG A 2 -17.14 5.56 4.32
CA ARG A 2 -15.87 5.55 5.09
C ARG A 2 -15.35 6.99 5.15
N LYS A 3 -14.86 7.43 6.31
CA LYS A 3 -14.22 8.76 6.41
C LYS A 3 -12.80 8.65 5.91
N GLU A 4 -12.44 9.51 4.95
CA GLU A 4 -11.04 9.66 4.55
C GLU A 4 -10.17 9.98 5.77
N LYS A 5 -9.06 9.25 5.91
CA LYS A 5 -8.09 9.48 6.99
C LYS A 5 -7.15 10.61 6.54
N LYS A 6 -6.88 11.55 7.45
CA LYS A 6 -5.95 12.65 7.15
C LYS A 6 -4.54 12.08 6.93
N PRO A 7 -3.76 12.58 5.93
CA PRO A 7 -2.43 12.05 5.62
C PRO A 7 -1.48 11.92 6.81
N HIS A 8 -1.40 12.93 7.67
CA HIS A 8 -0.54 12.89 8.87
C HIS A 8 -0.90 11.76 9.85
N VAL A 9 -2.17 11.32 9.87
CA VAL A 9 -2.60 10.19 10.72
C VAL A 9 -2.14 8.87 10.10
N ILE A 10 -2.25 8.71 8.78
CA ILE A 10 -1.75 7.54 8.05
C ILE A 10 -0.23 7.40 8.28
N LEU A 11 0.52 8.49 8.10
CA LEU A 11 1.97 8.52 8.32
C LEU A 11 2.35 8.22 9.78
N LYS A 12 1.57 8.70 10.75
CA LYS A 12 1.78 8.39 12.18
C LYS A 12 1.62 6.89 12.46
N ILE A 13 0.63 6.24 11.86
CA ILE A 13 0.44 4.79 12.01
C ILE A 13 1.57 4.02 11.36
N PHE A 14 1.99 4.41 10.15
CA PHE A 14 3.14 3.82 9.46
C PHE A 14 4.41 3.88 10.34
N ASN A 15 4.74 5.06 10.87
CA ASN A 15 5.92 5.23 11.73
C ASN A 15 5.85 4.49 13.07
N ARG A 16 4.64 4.21 13.58
CA ARG A 16 4.48 3.44 14.83
C ARG A 16 4.80 1.96 14.64
N ASN A 17 4.69 1.45 13.42
CA ASN A 17 4.64 0.02 13.12
C ASN A 17 5.89 -0.53 12.44
N GLY A 18 6.98 0.24 12.43
CA GLY A 18 8.25 -0.12 11.78
C GLY A 18 8.78 1.02 10.90
N GLY A 19 7.88 1.74 10.24
CA GLY A 19 8.21 2.92 9.45
C GLY A 19 9.02 2.58 8.19
N GLU A 20 9.97 3.44 7.86
CA GLU A 20 10.81 3.29 6.68
C GLU A 20 11.84 2.17 6.84
N GLY A 21 11.99 1.37 5.78
CA GLY A 21 12.93 0.26 5.67
C GLY A 21 13.78 0.37 4.40
N GLU A 22 14.28 -0.77 3.94
CA GLU A 22 15.01 -0.85 2.67
C GLU A 22 14.08 -0.56 1.49
N PHE A 23 12.91 -1.21 1.46
CA PHE A 23 11.94 -1.10 0.38
C PHE A 23 10.76 -0.18 0.71
N THR A 24 10.48 0.06 1.99
CA THR A 24 9.40 0.95 2.44
C THR A 24 9.91 2.36 2.70
N LYS A 25 9.29 3.38 2.10
CA LYS A 25 9.67 4.79 2.26
C LYS A 25 8.44 5.68 2.39
N ILE A 26 8.60 6.77 3.13
CA ILE A 26 7.69 7.92 3.07
C ILE A 26 8.10 8.74 1.85
N ILE A 27 7.13 9.11 1.03
CA ILE A 27 7.39 9.96 -0.14
C ILE A 27 7.47 11.42 0.33
N THR A 28 8.60 12.06 0.05
CA THR A 28 8.90 13.45 0.36
C THR A 28 9.27 14.19 -0.93
N GLU A 29 9.31 15.51 -0.88
CA GLU A 29 9.74 16.33 -2.03
C GLU A 29 11.18 16.00 -2.45
N GLU A 30 12.02 15.56 -1.51
CA GLU A 30 13.43 15.22 -1.76
C GLU A 30 13.60 13.89 -2.50
N ASN A 31 12.72 12.90 -2.25
CA ASN A 31 12.85 11.56 -2.81
C ASN A 31 11.83 11.22 -3.90
N GLN A 32 10.79 12.03 -4.11
CA GLN A 32 9.69 11.75 -5.05
C GLN A 32 10.15 11.45 -6.48
N SER A 33 11.26 12.04 -6.92
CA SER A 33 11.83 11.83 -8.25
C SER A 33 12.21 10.36 -8.50
N SER A 34 12.56 9.62 -7.43
CA SER A 34 12.86 8.18 -7.47
C SER A 34 11.62 7.30 -7.74
N TYR A 35 10.43 7.89 -7.63
CA TYR A 35 9.13 7.21 -7.75
C TYR A 35 8.27 7.82 -8.87
N THR A 36 8.90 8.56 -9.80
CA THR A 36 8.19 9.26 -10.89
C THR A 36 7.28 8.32 -11.68
N ALA A 37 7.71 7.09 -11.96
CA ALA A 37 6.89 6.11 -12.67
C ALA A 37 5.64 5.70 -11.89
N GLN A 38 5.78 5.45 -10.59
CA GLN A 38 4.67 5.05 -9.70
C GLN A 38 3.71 6.20 -9.40
N LEU A 39 4.21 7.44 -9.39
CA LEU A 39 3.41 8.65 -9.14
C LEU A 39 2.72 9.18 -10.42
N LYS A 40 3.18 8.76 -11.61
CA LYS A 40 2.63 9.22 -12.88
C LYS A 40 1.14 8.92 -13.00
N GLY A 41 0.36 9.94 -13.36
CA GLY A 41 -1.08 9.82 -13.58
C GLY A 41 -1.94 10.03 -12.34
N LEU A 42 -1.34 10.30 -11.17
CA LEU A 42 -2.12 10.79 -10.03
C LEU A 42 -2.69 12.19 -10.33
N PRO A 43 -3.92 12.49 -9.87
CA PRO A 43 -4.46 13.86 -9.90
C PRO A 43 -3.54 14.84 -9.16
N GLU A 44 -3.54 16.11 -9.57
CA GLU A 44 -2.65 17.15 -8.99
C GLU A 44 -2.84 17.32 -7.47
N GLU A 45 -4.07 17.14 -6.99
CA GLU A 45 -4.43 17.22 -5.58
C GLU A 45 -4.12 15.95 -4.76
N GLU A 46 -3.62 14.90 -5.42
CA GLU A 46 -3.33 13.61 -4.81
C GLU A 46 -1.83 13.32 -4.82
N LYS A 47 -1.27 13.18 -3.62
CA LYS A 47 0.15 12.87 -3.41
C LYS A 47 0.32 11.44 -2.93
N GLY A 48 1.38 10.79 -3.41
CA GLY A 48 1.88 9.56 -2.80
C GLY A 48 2.33 9.83 -1.36
N LEU A 49 2.01 8.92 -0.44
CA LEU A 49 2.35 9.05 0.98
C LEU A 49 3.43 8.06 1.37
N ILE A 50 3.18 6.78 1.08
CA ILE A 50 4.04 5.67 1.50
C ILE A 50 4.17 4.74 0.31
N ILE A 51 5.38 4.25 0.07
CA ILE A 51 5.64 3.27 -0.97
C ILE A 51 6.45 2.11 -0.42
N TYR A 52 6.05 0.89 -0.75
CA TYR A 52 6.93 -0.27 -0.82
C TYR A 52 7.38 -0.42 -2.27
N LYS A 53 8.69 -0.48 -2.53
CA LYS A 53 9.23 -0.70 -3.88
C LYS A 53 10.42 -1.64 -3.81
N LYS A 54 10.21 -2.88 -4.27
CA LYS A 54 11.29 -3.84 -4.51
C LYS A 54 11.96 -3.56 -5.85
N ASP A 55 11.13 -3.44 -6.89
CA ASP A 55 11.54 -3.16 -8.27
C ASP A 55 10.37 -2.51 -9.04
N GLU A 56 10.52 -2.31 -10.35
CA GLU A 56 9.48 -1.69 -11.19
C GLU A 56 8.25 -2.59 -11.41
N ASN A 57 8.39 -3.90 -11.21
CA ASN A 57 7.34 -4.89 -11.39
C ASN A 57 6.63 -5.25 -10.08
N ASN A 58 7.22 -4.92 -8.93
CA ASN A 58 6.74 -5.26 -7.59
C ASN A 58 6.84 -4.05 -6.65
N TRP A 59 5.74 -3.31 -6.55
CA TRP A 59 5.63 -2.12 -5.69
C TRP A 59 4.19 -1.90 -5.23
N PHE A 60 4.04 -1.19 -4.12
CA PHE A 60 2.76 -0.86 -3.50
C PHE A 60 2.79 0.57 -2.97
N LEU A 61 1.96 1.44 -3.54
CA LEU A 61 1.84 2.86 -3.23
C LEU A 61 0.51 3.12 -2.49
N ILE A 62 0.61 3.79 -1.35
CA ILE A 62 -0.53 4.30 -0.59
C ILE A 62 -0.62 5.81 -0.79
N THR A 63 -1.82 6.30 -1.13
CA THR A 63 -2.16 7.72 -1.12
C THR A 63 -3.21 8.01 -0.04
N LYS A 64 -3.77 9.23 -0.03
CA LYS A 64 -4.89 9.56 0.86
C LYS A 64 -6.18 8.81 0.49
N SER A 65 -6.39 8.51 -0.79
CA SER A 65 -7.69 8.11 -1.36
C SER A 65 -7.64 6.79 -2.13
N ARG A 66 -6.47 6.31 -2.53
CA ARG A 66 -6.34 5.06 -3.28
C ARG A 66 -5.06 4.30 -2.92
N VAL A 67 -4.99 3.06 -3.39
CA VAL A 67 -3.76 2.31 -3.49
C VAL A 67 -3.49 2.00 -4.95
N ARG A 68 -2.22 2.05 -5.33
CA ARG A 68 -1.73 1.61 -6.64
C ARG A 68 -0.63 0.60 -6.40
N PHE A 69 -0.59 -0.46 -7.19
CA PHE A 69 0.44 -1.46 -7.01
C PHE A 69 0.71 -2.21 -8.31
N ALA A 70 1.92 -2.73 -8.43
CA ALA A 70 2.24 -3.72 -9.43
C ALA A 70 2.65 -5.02 -8.73
N SER A 71 2.19 -6.14 -9.26
CA SER A 71 2.65 -7.46 -8.89
C SER A 71 2.99 -8.23 -10.15
N GLU A 72 4.23 -8.73 -10.24
CA GLU A 72 4.72 -9.44 -11.42
C GLU A 72 4.54 -8.64 -12.73
N GLY A 73 4.66 -7.31 -12.63
CA GLY A 73 4.55 -6.39 -13.78
C GLY A 73 3.11 -6.02 -14.16
N ILE A 74 2.10 -6.61 -13.54
CA ILE A 74 0.70 -6.25 -13.75
C ILE A 74 0.31 -5.15 -12.77
N GLY A 75 -0.12 -4.00 -13.31
CA GLY A 75 -0.51 -2.82 -12.54
C GLY A 75 -2.00 -2.81 -12.18
N TYR A 76 -2.29 -2.38 -10.95
CA TYR A 76 -3.63 -2.28 -10.39
C TYR A 76 -3.80 -0.94 -9.67
N GLU A 77 -5.05 -0.47 -9.61
CA GLU A 77 -5.44 0.73 -8.88
C GLU A 77 -6.79 0.47 -8.21
N LEU A 78 -6.90 0.81 -6.92
CA LEU A 78 -8.12 0.65 -6.14
C LEU A 78 -8.36 1.88 -5.27
N PHE A 79 -9.52 2.51 -5.40
CA PHE A 79 -9.95 3.55 -4.50
C PHE A 79 -10.31 2.97 -3.13
N LEU A 80 -10.08 3.75 -2.07
CA LEU A 80 -10.44 3.38 -0.69
C LEU A 80 -11.91 3.01 -0.55
N GLU A 81 -12.76 3.71 -1.30
CA GLU A 81 -14.18 3.44 -1.29
C GLU A 81 -14.55 2.12 -1.95
N ASP A 82 -13.72 1.60 -2.85
CA ASP A 82 -13.97 0.35 -3.58
C ASP A 82 -13.37 -0.88 -2.90
N VAL A 83 -12.43 -0.69 -1.96
CA VAL A 83 -11.91 -1.81 -1.16
C VAL A 83 -13.01 -2.37 -0.27
N ASP A 84 -13.34 -3.64 -0.40
CA ASP A 84 -14.25 -4.31 0.51
C ASP A 84 -13.51 -4.77 1.78
N SER A 85 -12.44 -5.55 1.59
CA SER A 85 -11.70 -6.15 2.70
C SER A 85 -10.18 -6.18 2.47
N VAL A 86 -9.45 -6.28 3.59
CA VAL A 86 -8.00 -6.48 3.64
C VAL A 86 -7.77 -7.72 4.50
N GLY A 87 -6.99 -8.69 4.01
CA GLY A 87 -6.85 -10.01 4.62
C GLY A 87 -5.42 -10.56 4.56
N TYR A 88 -5.07 -11.42 5.51
CA TYR A 88 -3.88 -12.25 5.42
C TYR A 88 -4.12 -13.43 4.45
N CYS A 89 -3.11 -13.81 3.67
CA CYS A 89 -3.15 -15.06 2.91
C CYS A 89 -2.89 -16.26 3.85
N ARG A 90 -3.79 -17.26 3.86
CA ARG A 90 -3.72 -18.42 4.78
C ARG A 90 -3.25 -19.72 4.13
N GLU A 91 -2.68 -19.63 2.93
CA GLU A 91 -2.27 -20.79 2.12
C GLU A 91 -1.07 -21.53 2.73
N SER A 92 -0.16 -20.80 3.39
CA SER A 92 1.01 -21.34 4.08
C SER A 92 1.47 -20.38 5.19
N PHE A 93 2.36 -20.86 6.08
CA PHE A 93 2.97 -20.01 7.12
C PHE A 93 3.78 -18.86 6.50
N GLU A 94 4.49 -19.12 5.41
CA GLU A 94 5.23 -18.11 4.67
C GLU A 94 4.28 -17.05 4.12
N ALA A 95 3.24 -17.45 3.38
CA ALA A 95 2.24 -16.55 2.81
C ALA A 95 1.55 -15.69 3.88
N TYR A 96 1.30 -16.25 5.06
CA TYR A 96 0.72 -15.52 6.19
C TYR A 96 1.61 -14.38 6.72
N SER A 97 2.91 -14.41 6.40
CA SER A 97 3.91 -13.45 6.88
C SER A 97 4.52 -12.55 5.80
N THR A 98 4.17 -12.78 4.52
CA THR A 98 4.74 -12.05 3.38
C THR A 98 3.69 -11.65 2.33
N LYS A 99 2.46 -12.16 2.40
CA LYS A 99 1.40 -11.86 1.42
C LYS A 99 0.14 -11.36 2.11
N PHE A 100 -0.46 -10.33 1.53
CA PHE A 100 -1.81 -9.92 1.89
C PHE A 100 -2.72 -9.86 0.68
N ARG A 101 -4.01 -9.98 0.97
CA ARG A 101 -5.11 -9.97 0.02
C ARG A 101 -5.89 -8.67 0.17
N LEU A 102 -6.15 -8.01 -0.95
CA LEU A 102 -7.14 -6.95 -1.08
C LEU A 102 -8.31 -7.50 -1.86
N SER A 103 -9.53 -7.31 -1.37
CA SER A 103 -10.73 -7.63 -2.11
C SER A 103 -11.47 -6.34 -2.43
N ASP A 104 -11.88 -6.14 -3.68
CA ASP A 104 -12.77 -5.04 -4.05
C ASP A 104 -14.25 -5.42 -3.85
N LYS A 105 -15.14 -4.44 -3.94
CA LYS A 105 -16.59 -4.64 -3.86
C LYS A 105 -17.21 -5.41 -5.03
N ASN A 106 -16.47 -5.60 -6.12
CA ASN A 106 -16.90 -6.37 -7.28
C ASN A 106 -16.54 -7.85 -7.14
N GLY A 107 -15.83 -8.24 -6.07
CA GLY A 107 -15.40 -9.60 -5.81
C GLY A 107 -14.06 -9.96 -6.45
N HIS A 108 -13.28 -8.98 -6.92
CA HIS A 108 -11.91 -9.22 -7.37
C HIS A 108 -10.97 -9.28 -6.17
N ASP A 109 -10.12 -10.31 -6.17
CA ASP A 109 -9.06 -10.49 -5.19
C ASP A 109 -7.70 -10.14 -5.82
N TYR A 110 -6.91 -9.36 -5.09
CA TYR A 110 -5.56 -8.97 -5.45
C TYR A 110 -4.59 -9.44 -4.37
N ILE A 111 -3.51 -10.10 -4.78
CA ILE A 111 -2.46 -10.54 -3.87
C ILE A 111 -1.25 -9.64 -4.05
N VAL A 112 -0.72 -9.16 -2.94
CA VAL A 112 0.49 -8.36 -2.91
C VAL A 112 1.52 -9.08 -2.04
N HIS A 113 2.74 -9.18 -2.56
CA HIS A 113 3.84 -9.86 -1.92
C HIS A 113 4.89 -8.86 -1.43
N PHE A 114 5.45 -9.15 -0.25
CA PHE A 114 6.57 -8.41 0.34
C PHE A 114 7.69 -9.37 0.69
N ASP A 115 8.90 -9.02 0.30
CA ASP A 115 10.08 -9.85 0.55
C ASP A 115 10.47 -9.96 2.04
N LYS A 116 10.17 -8.94 2.84
CA LYS A 116 10.53 -8.89 4.26
C LYS A 116 9.29 -8.84 5.13
N LYS A 117 9.32 -9.62 6.20
CA LYS A 117 8.26 -9.67 7.22
C LYS A 117 7.98 -8.30 7.84
N ASP A 118 9.01 -7.48 8.06
CA ASP A 118 8.84 -6.16 8.68
C ASP A 118 8.15 -5.17 7.71
N ASP A 119 8.50 -5.22 6.43
CA ASP A 119 7.82 -4.44 5.37
C ASP A 119 6.35 -4.88 5.27
N PHE A 120 6.12 -6.20 5.26
CA PHE A 120 4.78 -6.79 5.28
C PHE A 120 3.95 -6.28 6.46
N ILE A 121 4.47 -6.38 7.68
CA ILE A 121 3.75 -5.96 8.90
C ILE A 121 3.42 -4.47 8.82
N THR A 122 4.41 -3.63 8.49
CA THR A 122 4.26 -2.18 8.45
C THR A 122 3.20 -1.76 7.43
N MET A 123 3.29 -2.28 6.21
CA MET A 123 2.37 -1.96 5.12
C MET A 123 0.97 -2.49 5.39
N THR A 124 0.87 -3.74 5.87
CA THR A 124 -0.41 -4.39 6.18
C THR A 124 -1.15 -3.66 7.30
N GLN A 125 -0.48 -3.28 8.38
CA GLN A 125 -1.11 -2.52 9.46
C GLN A 125 -1.53 -1.11 9.02
N THR A 126 -0.73 -0.48 8.17
CA THR A 126 -1.07 0.83 7.58
C THR A 126 -2.33 0.72 6.73
N ILE A 127 -2.44 -0.30 5.87
CA ILE A 127 -3.61 -0.47 5.01
C ILE A 127 -4.85 -0.92 5.79
N TYR A 128 -4.68 -1.72 6.85
CA TYR A 128 -5.78 -2.05 7.75
C TYR A 128 -6.35 -0.80 8.41
N PHE A 129 -5.49 0.08 8.94
CA PHE A 129 -5.91 1.35 9.51
C PHE A 129 -6.57 2.26 8.47
N TRP A 130 -6.00 2.31 7.27
CA TRP A 130 -6.54 3.07 6.15
C TRP A 130 -7.95 2.60 5.75
N ASN A 131 -8.19 1.28 5.78
CA ASN A 131 -9.48 0.66 5.45
C ASN A 131 -10.54 0.71 6.58
N GLN A 132 -10.17 1.09 7.80
CA GLN A 132 -11.10 1.17 8.94
C GLN A 132 -12.06 2.36 8.80
N ARG A 133 -13.33 2.15 9.20
CA ARG A 133 -14.40 3.17 9.17
C ARG A 133 -14.07 4.40 10.02
#